data_AF-A0A165RHN7-F1
#
_entry.id   AF-A0A165RHN7-F1
#
_cell.length_a   1.000
_cell.length_b   1.000
_cell.length_c   1.000
_cell.angle_alpha   90.00
_cell.angle_beta   90.00
_cell.angle_gamma   90.00
#
_symmetry.space_group_name_H-M   'P 1'
#
loop_
_entity.id
_entity.type
_entity.pdbx_description
1 polymer ?
#
loop_
_entity_poly.entity_id
_entity_poly.type
_entity_poly.pdbx_seq_one_letter_code
_entity_poly.pdbx_strand_id
1 'polypeptide(L)' 'MGIISDLVVNLNTTNEQPLRQLLATYYQELLEQRTGSVLGVFDRMNLDISKCLRQQQIKLSPENEQLMQQLVGLNMIYYR' A
#
# COMPACT_ATOMS: atom_id res chain seq x y z
N MET A 1 3.33 9.07 -12.66
CA MET A 1 2.63 8.99 -11.36
C MET A 1 2.89 7.60 -10.81
N GLY A 2 3.26 7.46 -9.53
CA GLY A 2 3.66 6.18 -8.95
C GLY A 2 2.47 5.38 -8.43
N ILE A 3 2.58 4.04 -8.40
CA ILE A 3 1.51 3.09 -8.04
C ILE A 3 0.83 3.41 -6.69
N ILE A 4 1.60 3.85 -5.69
CA ILE A 4 1.06 4.24 -4.37
C ILE A 4 0.17 5.49 -4.47
N SER A 5 0.56 6.47 -5.30
CA SER A 5 -0.23 7.68 -5.52
C SER A 5 -1.56 7.36 -6.19
N ASP A 6 -1.55 6.46 -7.18
CA ASP A 6 -2.76 6.06 -7.91
C ASP A 6 -3.73 5.30 -6.98
N LEU A 7 -3.21 4.42 -6.11
CA LEU A 7 -3.99 3.76 -5.07
C LEU A 7 -4.62 4.75 -4.08
N VAL A 8 -3.87 5.74 -3.60
CA VAL A 8 -4.38 6.74 -2.65
C VAL A 8 -5.51 7.59 -3.24
N VAL A 9 -5.47 7.85 -4.56
CA VAL A 9 -6.53 8.57 -5.28
C VAL A 9 -7.76 7.68 -5.49
N ASN A 10 -7.57 6.42 -5.86
CA ASN A 10 -8.68 5.51 -6.18
C ASN A 10 -9.41 4.97 -4.93
N LEU A 11 -8.74 4.83 -3.79
CA LEU A 11 -9.32 4.35 -2.52
C LEU A 11 -10.16 5.43 -1.78
N ASN A 12 -10.79 6.35 -2.51
CA ASN A 12 -11.55 7.49 -1.94
C ASN A 12 -12.97 7.11 -1.47
N THR A 13 -13.29 5.82 -1.36
CA THR A 13 -14.59 5.37 -0.85
C THR A 13 -14.59 5.28 0.69
N THR A 14 -15.74 5.48 1.34
CA THR A 14 -15.86 5.52 2.81
C THR A 14 -15.34 4.26 3.50
N ASN A 15 -15.43 3.09 2.83
CA ASN A 15 -15.02 1.80 3.40
C ASN A 15 -13.52 1.52 3.23
N GLU A 16 -12.84 2.20 2.31
CA GLU A 16 -11.41 2.01 2.02
C GLU A 16 -10.53 3.07 2.72
N GLN A 17 -11.13 4.02 3.42
CA GLN A 17 -10.46 5.09 4.18
C GLN A 17 -9.30 4.61 5.07
N PRO A 18 -9.45 3.54 5.89
CA PRO A 18 -8.34 3.06 6.71
C PRO A 18 -7.12 2.62 5.90
N LEU A 19 -7.37 1.94 4.77
CA LEU A 19 -6.31 1.50 3.87
C LEU A 19 -5.63 2.68 3.16
N ARG A 20 -6.43 3.67 2.75
CA ARG A 20 -5.92 4.91 2.14
C ARG A 20 -5.01 5.68 3.08
N GLN A 21 -5.40 5.84 4.35
CA GLN A 21 -4.58 6.53 5.36
C GLN A 21 -3.25 5.79 5.60
N LEU A 22 -3.30 4.47 5.65
CA LEU A 22 -2.11 3.63 5.79
C LEU A 22 -1.15 3.82 4.60
N LEU A 23 -1.65 3.73 3.37
CA LEU A 23 -0.84 3.94 2.17
C LEU A 23 -0.27 5.37 2.09
N ALA A 24 -1.05 6.38 2.47
CA ALA A 24 -0.58 7.76 2.52
C ALA A 24 0.55 7.94 3.55
N THR A 25 0.48 7.24 4.69
CA THR A 25 1.51 7.28 5.74
C THR A 25 2.83 6.71 5.21
N TYR A 26 2.79 5.53 4.57
CA TYR A 26 3.99 4.93 3.98
C TYR A 26 4.53 5.72 2.79
N TYR A 27 3.66 6.36 2.00
CA TYR A 27 4.09 7.24 0.92
C TYR A 27 4.91 8.43 1.47
N GLN A 28 4.46 9.05 2.56
CA GLN A 28 5.22 10.11 3.23
C GLN A 28 6.55 9.56 3.80
N GLU A 29 6.54 8.40 4.45
CA GLU A 29 7.76 7.78 4.98
C GLU A 29 8.81 7.54 3.89
N LEU A 30 8.39 7.06 2.72
CA LEU A 30 9.26 6.85 1.56
C LEU A 30 9.82 8.15 1.00
N LEU A 31 9.02 9.22 0.96
CA LEU A 31 9.46 10.54 0.51
C LEU A 31 10.47 11.18 1.46
N GLU A 32 10.21 11.06 2.77
CA GLU A 32 11.02 11.71 3.79
C GLU A 32 12.29 10.91 4.14
N GLN A 33 12.45 9.68 3.63
CA GLN A 33 13.57 8.76 3.91
C GLN A 33 13.86 8.59 5.42
N ARG A 34 12.84 8.76 6.27
CA ARG A 34 13.01 8.91 7.72
C ARG A 34 13.47 7.63 8.42
N THR A 35 13.23 6.47 7.81
CA THR A 35 13.32 5.19 8.53
C THR A 35 13.70 4.02 7.62
N GLY A 36 14.97 3.61 7.69
CA GLY A 36 15.45 2.33 7.14
C GLY A 36 15.65 2.31 5.62
N SER A 37 15.89 1.11 5.09
CA SER A 37 15.97 0.89 3.64
C SER A 37 14.56 0.94 3.04
N VAL A 38 14.46 1.44 1.80
CA VAL A 38 13.21 1.47 1.03
C VAL A 38 12.52 0.10 1.03
N LEU A 39 13.27 -0.99 0.88
CA LEU A 39 12.76 -2.37 0.95
C LEU A 39 12.13 -2.70 2.30
N GLY A 40 12.76 -2.33 3.41
CA GLY A 40 12.21 -2.55 4.75
C GLY A 40 10.94 -1.74 5.04
N VAL A 41 10.75 -0.60 4.37
CA VAL A 41 9.47 0.13 4.39
C VAL A 41 8.41 -0.65 3.60
N PHE A 42 8.75 -1.16 2.42
CA PHE A 42 7.84 -1.99 1.61
C PHE A 42 7.40 -3.29 2.32
N ASP A 43 8.30 -3.96 3.06
CA ASP A 43 7.95 -5.17 3.81
C ASP A 43 6.92 -4.91 4.90
N ARG A 44 7.15 -3.86 5.70
CA ARG A 44 6.22 -3.44 6.75
C ARG A 44 4.88 -3.00 6.15
N MET A 45 4.92 -2.23 5.07
CA MET A 45 3.74 -1.81 4.35
C MET A 45 2.90 -3.01 3.87
N ASN A 46 3.51 -4.02 3.25
CA ASN A 46 2.78 -5.21 2.78
C ASN A 46 2.09 -5.97 3.93
N LEU A 47 2.76 -6.09 5.08
CA LEU A 47 2.20 -6.72 6.27
C LEU A 47 1.02 -5.92 6.83
N ASP A 48 1.15 -4.61 6.95
CA ASP A 48 0.13 -3.77 7.57
C ASP A 48 -1.07 -3.56 6.64
N ILE A 49 -0.86 -3.53 5.31
CA ILE A 49 -1.96 -3.61 4.33
C ILE A 49 -2.73 -4.92 4.50
N SER A 50 -2.04 -6.06 4.58
CA SER A 50 -2.68 -7.37 4.73
C SER A 50 -3.50 -7.46 6.02
N LYS A 51 -2.99 -6.91 7.13
CA LYS A 51 -3.74 -6.80 8.39
C LYS A 51 -4.96 -5.90 8.25
N CYS A 52 -4.80 -4.72 7.64
CA CYS A 52 -5.87 -3.73 7.46
C CYS A 52 -7.03 -4.33 6.66
N LEU A 53 -6.74 -4.93 5.50
CA LEU A 53 -7.73 -5.59 4.65
C LEU A 53 -8.52 -6.67 5.43
N ARG A 54 -7.81 -7.50 6.19
CA ARG A 54 -8.41 -8.60 6.95
C ARG A 54 -9.26 -8.12 8.12
N GLN A 55 -8.77 -7.15 8.90
CA GLN A 55 -9.44 -6.66 10.11
C GLN A 55 -10.66 -5.81 9.79
N GLN A 56 -10.57 -4.97 8.76
CA GLN A 56 -11.63 -4.05 8.35
C GLN A 56 -12.57 -4.67 7.32
N GLN A 57 -12.34 -5.92 6.92
CA GLN A 57 -13.09 -6.64 5.87
C GLN A 57 -13.24 -5.84 4.58
N ILE A 58 -12.19 -5.08 4.22
CA ILE A 58 -12.18 -4.23 3.03
C ILE A 58 -12.18 -5.14 1.81
N LYS A 59 -13.20 -4.97 0.96
CA LYS A 59 -13.26 -5.57 -0.37
C LYS A 59 -12.83 -4.53 -1.38
N LEU A 60 -11.69 -4.77 -2.01
CA LEU A 60 -11.17 -3.91 -3.07
C LEU A 60 -11.98 -4.10 -4.35
N SER A 61 -12.09 -3.05 -5.14
CA SER A 61 -12.54 -3.16 -6.53
C SER A 61 -11.49 -3.93 -7.35
N PRO A 62 -11.86 -4.54 -8.49
CA PRO A 62 -10.91 -5.24 -9.35
C PRO A 62 -9.72 -4.36 -9.78
N GLU A 63 -9.96 -3.07 -10.00
CA GLU A 63 -8.93 -2.08 -10.34
C GLU A 63 -7.95 -1.86 -9.18
N ASN A 64 -8.46 -1.72 -7.95
CA ASN A 64 -7.64 -1.56 -6.76
C ASN A 64 -6.89 -2.85 -6.41
N GLU A 65 -7.47 -4.02 -6.64
CA GLU A 65 -6.78 -5.32 -6.50
C GLU A 65 -5.60 -5.42 -7.46
N GLN A 66 -5.76 -5.03 -8.73
CA GLN A 66 -4.70 -5.09 -9.73
C GLN A 66 -3.55 -4.13 -9.38
N LEU A 67 -3.86 -2.93 -8.89
CA LEU A 67 -2.84 -1.98 -8.43
C LEU A 67 -2.12 -2.49 -7.17
N MET A 68 -2.86 -3.09 -6.24
CA MET A 68 -2.30 -3.70 -5.04
C MET A 68 -1.37 -4.89 -5.37
N GLN A 69 -1.75 -5.73 -6.33
CA GLN A 69 -0.91 -6.84 -6.79
C GLN A 69 0.40 -6.35 -7.41
N GLN A 70 0.35 -5.27 -8.19
CA GLN A 70 1.56 -4.65 -8.75
C GLN A 70 2.46 -4.09 -7.64
N LEU A 71 1.87 -3.41 -6.64
CA LEU A 71 2.61 -2.87 -5.50
C LEU A 71 3.34 -3.97 -4.70
N VAL A 72 2.64 -5.06 -4.37
CA VAL A 72 3.23 -6.21 -3.65
C VAL A 72 4.25 -6.94 -4.53
N GLY A 73 3.97 -7.08 -5.83
CA GLY A 73 4.83 -7.73 -6.80
C GLY A 73 6.18 -7.04 -6.97
N LEU A 74 6.24 -5.72 -6.84
CA LEU A 74 7.50 -4.96 -6.88
C LEU A 74 8.46 -5.40 -5.77
N ASN A 75 7.97 -5.65 -4.56
CA ASN A 75 8.81 -6.12 -3.46
C ASN A 75 9.31 -7.57 -3.70
N MET A 76 8.48 -8.41 -4.30
CA MET A 76 8.84 -9.80 -4.63
C MET A 76 9.99 -9.94 -5.64
N ILE A 77 10.17 -8.96 -6.54
CA ILE A 77 11.28 -8.95 -7.52
C ILE A 77 12.64 -8.73 -6.83
N TYR A 78 12.67 -7.98 -5.73
CA TYR A 78 13.92 -7.70 -4.98
C TYR A 78 14.35 -8.85 -4.05
N TYR A 79 13.46 -9.81 -3.77
CA TYR A 79 13.76 -11.01 -2.98
C TYR A 79 14.30 -12.19 -3.81
N ARG A 80 14.42 -12.05 -5.13
CA ARG A 80 14.87 -13.10 -6.05
C ARG A 80 16.33 -12.93 -6.46
#